data_AF-A0A2D7ZPF7-F1
#
_entry.id   AF-A0A2D7ZPF7-F1
#
_cell.length_a   1.000
_cell.length_b   1.000
_cell.length_c   1.000
_cell.angle_alpha   90.00
_cell.angle_beta   90.00
_cell.angle_gamma   90.00
#
_symmetry.space_group_name_H-M   'P 1'
#
loop_
_entity.id
_entity.type
_entity.pdbx_description
1 polymer ?
#
loop_
_entity_poly.entity_id
_entity_poly.type
_entity_poly.pdbx_seq_one_letter_code
_entity_poly.pdbx_strand_id
1 'polypeptide(L)' 'MIDNPDNFPIDTRNAALALIRQYGPDAQVIAMLRAAEFAALGDVDGLAAWDDIIACIEAYDSLGPVGGVLH' A
#
# COMPACT_ATOMS: atom_id res chain seq x y z
N MET A 1 14.44 4.85 1.21
CA MET A 1 14.12 5.66 2.39
C MET A 1 12.69 5.29 2.71
N ILE A 2 12.43 4.57 3.81
CA ILE A 2 11.06 4.19 4.17
C ILE A 2 10.33 5.50 4.52
N ASP A 3 9.26 5.80 3.80
CA ASP A 3 8.47 7.01 4.02
C ASP A 3 7.52 6.79 5.21
N ASN A 4 7.29 7.80 6.04
CA ASN A 4 6.32 7.70 7.14
C ASN A 4 4.91 7.79 6.54
N PRO A 5 3.94 6.92 6.87
CA PRO A 5 2.62 6.89 6.24
C PRO A 5 1.89 8.23 6.36
N ASP A 6 2.15 9.04 7.39
CA ASP A 6 1.54 10.38 7.55
C ASP A 6 1.96 11.38 6.47
N ASN A 7 3.04 11.14 5.72
CA ASN A 7 3.49 11.98 4.62
C ASN A 7 2.69 11.73 3.32
N PHE A 8 1.97 10.62 3.22
CA PHE A 8 1.10 10.33 2.09
C PHE A 8 -0.21 11.13 2.16
N PRO A 9 -0.89 11.39 1.02
CA PRO A 9 -2.22 11.97 1.00
C PRO A 9 -3.24 11.17 1.83
N ILE A 10 -4.28 11.84 2.34
CA ILE A 10 -5.28 11.19 3.20
C ILE A 10 -6.04 10.08 2.46
N ASP A 11 -6.33 10.28 1.18
CA ASP A 11 -7.02 9.28 0.35
C ASP A 11 -6.16 8.03 0.13
N THR A 12 -4.85 8.21 -0.11
CA THR A 12 -3.86 7.14 -0.21
C THR A 12 -3.81 6.31 1.06
N ARG A 13 -3.73 6.97 2.23
CA ARG A 13 -3.75 6.29 3.53
C ARG A 13 -5.04 5.53 3.77
N ASN A 14 -6.19 6.13 3.44
CA ASN A 14 -7.49 5.49 3.62
C ASN A 14 -7.62 4.23 2.76
N ALA A 15 -7.17 4.28 1.51
CA ALA A 15 -7.15 3.13 0.61
C ALA A 15 -6.19 2.04 1.11
N ALA A 16 -4.97 2.41 1.51
CA ALA A 16 -3.98 1.49 2.09
C ALA A 16 -4.54 0.78 3.34
N LEU A 17 -5.13 1.53 4.29
CA LEU A 17 -5.73 0.98 5.50
C LEU A 17 -6.93 0.08 5.20
N ALA A 18 -7.74 0.41 4.19
CA ALA A 18 -8.85 -0.44 3.77
C ALA A 18 -8.36 -1.79 3.24
N LEU A 19 -7.31 -1.77 2.40
CA LEU A 19 -6.68 -2.99 1.86
C LEU A 19 -6.05 -3.83 2.97
N ILE A 20 -5.30 -3.22 3.89
CA ILE A 20 -4.69 -3.90 5.05
C ILE A 20 -5.77 -4.55 5.91
N ARG A 21 -6.89 -3.87 6.18
CA ARG A 21 -8.00 -4.42 6.97
C ARG A 21 -8.70 -5.58 6.27
N GLN A 22 -8.81 -5.55 4.95
CA GLN A 22 -9.56 -6.54 4.18
C GLN A 22 -8.72 -7.77 3.83
N TYR A 23 -7.44 -7.59 3.54
CA TYR A 23 -6.56 -8.61 2.98
C TYR A 23 -5.35 -8.93 3.86
N GLY A 24 -5.10 -8.16 4.93
CA GLY A 24 -3.99 -8.38 5.85
C GLY A 24 -2.64 -8.45 5.12
N PRO A 25 -1.88 -9.56 5.24
CA PRO A 25 -0.58 -9.71 4.60
C PRO A 25 -0.64 -9.68 3.06
N ASP A 26 -1.80 -9.99 2.47
CA ASP A 26 -1.98 -9.98 1.02
C ASP A 26 -2.32 -8.59 0.46
N ALA A 27 -2.47 -7.56 1.30
CA ALA A 27 -2.88 -6.22 0.88
C ALA A 27 -1.97 -5.62 -0.19
N GLN A 28 -0.65 -5.78 -0.06
CA GLN A 28 0.30 -5.30 -1.06
C GLN A 28 0.17 -6.06 -2.38
N VAL A 29 -0.03 -7.39 -2.33
CA VAL A 29 -0.23 -8.23 -3.53
C VAL A 29 -1.48 -7.78 -4.28
N ILE A 30 -2.59 -7.55 -3.57
CA ILE A 30 -3.83 -7.05 -4.18
C ILE A 30 -3.62 -5.67 -4.81
N ALA A 31 -2.92 -4.76 -4.14
CA ALA A 31 -2.61 -3.43 -4.68
C ALA A 31 -1.75 -3.51 -5.95
N MET A 32 -0.74 -4.39 -5.99
CA MET A 32 0.09 -4.63 -7.18
C MET A 32 -0.71 -5.18 -8.36
N LEU A 33 -1.66 -6.10 -8.11
CA LEU A 33 -2.53 -6.61 -9.17
C LEU A 33 -3.39 -5.50 -9.77
N ARG A 34 -3.95 -4.62 -8.93
CA ARG A 34 -4.68 -3.45 -9.40
C ARG A 34 -3.80 -2.50 -10.20
N ALA A 35 -2.61 -2.16 -9.71
CA ALA A 35 -1.65 -1.33 -10.45
C ALA A 35 -1.36 -1.91 -11.84
N ALA A 36 -1.16 -3.23 -11.94
CA ALA A 36 -0.93 -3.91 -13.21
C ALA A 36 -2.15 -3.82 -14.16
N GLU A 37 -3.38 -3.85 -13.65
CA GLU A 37 -4.59 -3.62 -14.45
C GLU A 37 -4.60 -2.21 -15.07
N PHE A 38 -4.29 -1.17 -14.30
CA PHE A 38 -4.21 0.21 -14.81
C PHE A 38 -3.08 0.38 -15.83
N ALA A 39 -1.92 -0.24 -15.58
CA ALA A 39 -0.81 -0.26 -16.51
C ALA A 39 -1.18 -0.91 -17.86
N ALA A 40 -1.88 -2.06 -17.80
CA ALA A 40 -2.34 -2.78 -19.00
C ALA A 40 -3.38 -1.99 -19.81
N LEU A 41 -4.20 -1.18 -19.13
CA LEU A 41 -5.17 -0.28 -19.76
C LEU A 41 -4.54 1.01 -20.29
N GLY A 42 -3.26 1.27 -20.00
CA GLY A 42 -2.58 2.52 -20.36
C GLY A 42 -3.00 3.72 -19.51
N ASP A 43 -3.64 3.49 -18.37
CA ASP A 43 -4.05 4.51 -17.43
C ASP A 43 -2.87 4.84 -16.48
N VAL A 44 -2.06 5.81 -16.90
CA VAL A 44 -0.84 6.22 -16.19
C VAL A 44 -1.16 6.92 -14.87
N ASP A 45 -2.24 7.71 -14.82
CA ASP A 45 -2.66 8.41 -13.61
C ASP A 45 -3.20 7.42 -12.57
N GLY A 46 -3.99 6.44 -13.03
CA GLY A 46 -4.43 5.31 -12.22
C GLY A 46 -3.24 4.52 -11.68
N LEU A 47 -2.29 4.15 -12.54
CA LEU A 47 -1.07 3.45 -12.13
C LEU A 47 -0.31 4.22 -11.04
N ALA A 48 -0.06 5.51 -11.22
CA ALA A 48 0.66 6.33 -10.26
C ALA A 48 -0.06 6.41 -8.89
N ALA A 49 -1.39 6.53 -8.90
CA ALA A 49 -2.17 6.51 -7.66
C ALA A 49 -2.06 5.17 -6.91
N TRP A 50 -2.00 4.05 -7.64
CA TRP A 50 -1.82 2.73 -7.02
C TRP A 50 -0.38 2.49 -6.54
N ASP A 51 0.63 3.03 -7.22
CA ASP A 51 2.02 3.01 -6.74
C ASP A 51 2.16 3.75 -5.39
N ASP A 52 1.50 4.90 -5.23
CA ASP A 52 1.46 5.63 -3.95
C ASP A 52 0.77 4.80 -2.84
N ILE A 53 -0.30 4.08 -3.16
CA ILE A 53 -0.98 3.19 -2.21
C ILE A 53 -0.06 2.03 -1.80
N ILE A 54 0.65 1.42 -2.76
CA ILE A 54 1.61 0.33 -2.48
C ILE A 54 2.72 0.82 -1.56
N ALA A 55 3.31 1.99 -1.84
CA ALA A 55 4.34 2.58 -1.00
C ALA A 55 3.82 2.91 0.42
N CYS A 56 2.57 3.37 0.53
CA CYS A 56 1.94 3.61 1.82
C CYS A 56 1.70 2.32 2.63
N ILE A 57 1.32 1.22 1.97
CA ILE A 57 1.19 -0.10 2.61
C ILE A 57 2.55 -0.58 3.13
N GLU A 58 3.61 -0.47 2.32
CA GLU A 58 4.98 -0.84 2.73
C GLU A 58 5.46 -0.02 3.93
N ALA A 59 5.11 1.27 3.97
CA ALA A 59 5.38 2.14 5.10
C ALA A 59 4.69 1.63 6.39
N TYR A 60 3.41 1.28 6.31
CA TYR A 60 2.67 0.71 7.45
C TYR A 60 3.23 -0.65 7.90
N ASP A 61 3.64 -1.52 6.98
CA ASP A 61 4.23 -2.81 7.32
C ASP A 61 5.61 -2.65 7.97
N SER A 62 6.40 -1.69 7.47
CA SER A 62 7.69 -1.31 8.05
C SER A 62 7.57 -0.65 9.44
N LEU A 63 6.38 -0.13 9.78
CA LEU A 63 6.03 0.34 11.12
C LEU A 63 5.54 -0.80 12.05
N GLY A 64 5.34 -2.01 11.52
CA GLY A 64 5.11 -3.26 12.26
C GLY A 64 6.40 -3.87 12.85
N PRO A 65 6.30 -4.72 13.90
CA PRO A 65 6.85 -4.42 15.21
C PRO A 65 8.36 -4.63 15.32
N VAL A 66 9.09 -3.57 15.65
CA VAL A 66 10.33 -3.69 16.45
C VAL A 66 9.97 -4.15 17.88
N GLY A 67 9.56 -5.41 18.04
CA GLY A 67 9.24 -5.97 19.36
C GLY A 67 8.19 -7.09 19.42
N GLY A 68 8.16 -8.01 18.46
CA GLY A 68 7.14 -9.06 18.42
C GLY A 68 7.64 -10.43 17.99
N VAL A 69 8.77 -10.89 18.53
CA VAL A 69 9.01 -12.34 18.59
C VAL A 69 8.06 -12.90 19.65
N LEU A 70 7.03 -13.63 19.24
CA LEU A 70 6.45 -14.69 20.06
C LEU A 70 6.21 -15.90 19.15
N HIS A 71 7.17 -16.82 19.26
CA HIS A 71 6.97 -18.25 19.02
C HIS A 71 5.87 -18.78 19.93
#